data_AF-A0A9D6THY0-F1
#
_entry.id   AF-A0A9D6THY0-F1
#
_cell.length_a   1.000
_cell.length_b   1.000
_cell.length_c   1.000
_cell.angle_alpha   90.00
_cell.angle_beta   90.00
_cell.angle_gamma   90.00
#
_symmetry.space_group_name_H-M   'P 1'
#
loop_
_entity.id
_entity.type
_entity.pdbx_description
1 polymer ?
#
loop_
_entity_poly.entity_id
_entity_poly.type
_entity_poly.pdbx_seq_one_letter_code
_entity_poly.pdbx_strand_id
1 'polypeptide(L)'
;MMSAETTTRRPPEGVALIARTHWLTSGVILFCVGLLHVILRSSSVFTLTSNTYIYGGGLSFLYAATGFMVWTGTPPGRFFSYACSLLYLARPPLGLQIWRIMRSSEYKAHFERPPQDSRPG
;
A
#
# COMPACT_ATOMS: atom_id res chain seq x y z
N MET A 1 18.30 -10.71 34.60
CA MET A 1 18.37 -10.25 33.19
C MET A 1 17.14 -10.80 32.47
N MET A 2 16.05 -10.04 32.45
CA MET A 2 14.82 -10.38 31.72
C MET A 2 14.92 -9.72 30.35
N SER A 3 14.98 -10.52 29.30
CA SER A 3 14.99 -10.04 27.91
C SER A 3 13.74 -9.21 27.67
N ALA A 4 13.93 -7.94 27.29
CA ALA A 4 12.87 -7.09 26.78
C ALA A 4 12.35 -7.73 25.49
N GLU A 5 11.20 -8.38 25.58
CA GLU A 5 10.43 -8.82 24.43
C GLU A 5 9.97 -7.56 23.70
N THR A 6 10.72 -7.14 22.68
CA THR A 6 10.31 -6.12 21.72
C THR A 6 9.07 -6.66 21.02
N THR A 7 7.91 -6.44 21.62
CA THR A 7 6.61 -6.78 21.03
C THR A 7 6.47 -5.84 19.84
N THR A 8 6.92 -6.30 18.68
CA THR A 8 6.64 -5.66 17.40
C THR A 8 5.12 -5.70 17.27
N ARG A 9 4.47 -4.60 17.67
CA ARG A 9 3.02 -4.52 17.76
C ARG A 9 2.46 -4.71 16.36
N ARG A 10 2.02 -5.94 16.08
CA ARG A 10 1.43 -6.31 14.81
C ARG A 10 0.27 -5.36 14.51
N PRO A 11 0.17 -4.80 13.30
CA PRO A 11 -0.93 -3.91 12.97
C PRO A 11 -2.26 -4.67 13.09
N PRO A 12 -3.36 -3.96 13.42
CA PRO A 12 -4.71 -4.53 13.39
C PRO A 12 -4.99 -5.28 12.08
N GLU A 13 -5.81 -6.32 12.14
CA GLU A 13 -6.07 -7.18 10.96
C GLU A 13 -6.57 -6.39 9.75
N GLY A 14 -7.46 -5.42 9.97
CA GLY A 14 -7.95 -4.53 8.92
C GLY A 14 -6.85 -3.64 8.31
N VAL A 15 -5.94 -3.14 9.13
CA VAL A 15 -4.77 -2.34 8.69
C VAL A 15 -3.82 -3.22 7.89
N ALA A 16 -3.52 -4.41 8.40
CA ALA A 16 -2.65 -5.39 7.73
C ALA A 16 -3.23 -5.80 6.35
N LEU A 17 -4.55 -6.00 6.26
CA LEU A 17 -5.22 -6.31 5.01
C LEU A 17 -5.09 -5.16 3.99
N ILE A 18 -5.30 -3.91 4.41
CA ILE A 18 -5.14 -2.74 3.53
C ILE A 18 -3.69 -2.61 3.05
N ALA A 19 -2.72 -2.71 3.96
CA ALA A 19 -1.29 -2.64 3.61
C ALA A 19 -0.90 -3.74 2.60
N ARG A 20 -1.32 -4.98 2.84
CA ARG A 20 -1.10 -6.10 1.92
C ARG A 20 -1.76 -5.88 0.56
N THR A 21 -2.96 -5.30 0.54
CA THR A 21 -3.67 -5.01 -0.71
C THR A 21 -2.87 -4.01 -1.54
N HIS A 22 -2.35 -2.94 -0.94
CA HIS A 22 -1.49 -1.98 -1.63
C HIS A 22 -0.19 -2.60 -2.15
N TRP A 23 0.47 -3.46 -1.37
CA TRP A 23 1.65 -4.19 -1.85
C TRP A 23 1.34 -5.15 -2.99
N LEU A 24 0.22 -5.87 -2.91
CA LEU A 24 -0.21 -6.77 -3.97
C LEU A 24 -0.52 -5.98 -5.25
N THR A 25 -1.20 -4.85 -5.15
CA THR A 25 -1.44 -3.96 -6.30
C THR A 25 -0.13 -3.43 -6.88
N SER A 26 0.83 -3.02 -6.05
CA SER A 26 2.16 -2.63 -6.51
C SER A 26 2.86 -3.75 -7.29
N GLY A 27 2.81 -4.98 -6.78
CA GLY A 27 3.37 -6.16 -7.45
C GLY A 27 2.67 -6.48 -8.77
N VAL A 28 1.34 -6.38 -8.83
CA VAL A 28 0.57 -6.55 -10.08
C VAL A 28 0.94 -5.49 -11.11
N ILE A 29 1.12 -4.22 -10.71
CA ILE A 29 1.54 -3.16 -11.63
C ILE A 29 2.92 -3.48 -12.21
N LEU A 30 3.91 -3.84 -11.37
CA LEU A 30 5.25 -4.21 -11.84
C LEU A 30 5.22 -5.44 -12.76
N PHE A 31 4.44 -6.44 -12.39
CA PHE A 31 4.29 -7.65 -13.20
C PHE A 31 3.70 -7.30 -14.58
N CYS A 32 2.64 -6.49 -14.64
CA CYS A 32 2.04 -6.06 -15.89
C CYS A 32 3.03 -5.24 -16.75
N VAL A 33 3.76 -4.29 -16.16
CA VAL A 33 4.77 -3.49 -16.88
C VAL A 33 5.91 -4.38 -17.38
N GLY A 34 6.40 -5.30 -16.55
CA GLY A 34 7.47 -6.24 -16.91
C GLY A 34 7.03 -7.23 -18.00
N LEU A 35 5.81 -7.76 -17.89
CA LEU A 35 5.24 -8.64 -18.91
C LEU A 35 5.07 -7.91 -20.24
N LEU A 36 4.55 -6.67 -20.20
CA LEU A 36 4.41 -5.84 -21.39
C LEU A 36 5.77 -5.52 -22.02
N HIS A 37 6.80 -5.24 -21.20
CA HIS A 37 8.17 -5.10 -21.67
C HIS A 37 8.67 -6.35 -22.38
N VAL A 38 8.47 -7.53 -21.80
CA VAL A 38 8.93 -8.81 -22.38
C VAL A 38 8.19 -9.15 -23.68
N ILE A 39 6.89 -8.86 -23.78
CA ILE A 39 6.10 -9.13 -24.99
C ILE A 39 6.46 -8.13 -26.09
N LEU A 40 6.58 -6.85 -25.76
CA LEU A 40 6.79 -5.79 -26.76
C LEU A 40 8.25 -5.60 -27.16
N ARG A 41 9.24 -6.01 -26.34
CA ARG A 41 10.66 -5.90 -26.72
C ARG A 41 11.02 -6.69 -27.99
N SER A 42 10.26 -7.72 -28.34
CA SER A 42 10.44 -8.50 -29.58
C SER A 42 9.58 -8.01 -30.74
N SER A 43 8.70 -7.02 -30.52
CA SER A 43 7.83 -6.47 -31.56
C SER A 43 8.46 -5.23 -32.17
N SER A 44 8.53 -5.16 -33.50
CA SER A 44 8.95 -3.97 -34.25
C SER A 44 7.81 -2.96 -34.45
N VAL A 45 6.58 -3.29 -34.02
CA VAL A 45 5.36 -2.51 -34.30
C VAL A 45 4.98 -1.59 -33.13
N PHE A 46 5.32 -1.98 -31.89
CA PHE A 46 4.91 -1.26 -30.69
C PHE A 46 6.09 -0.93 -29.79
N THR A 47 6.41 0.35 -29.70
CA THR A 47 7.48 0.85 -28.83
C THR A 47 6.92 1.31 -27.49
N LEU A 48 7.37 0.69 -26.41
CA LEU A 48 7.12 1.21 -25.07
C LEU A 48 7.87 2.52 -24.88
N THR A 49 7.14 3.60 -24.69
CA THR A 49 7.74 4.91 -24.43
C THR A 49 8.30 4.97 -23.00
N SER A 50 9.32 5.82 -22.79
CA SER A 50 9.87 6.08 -21.45
C SER A 50 8.79 6.44 -20.42
N ASN A 51 7.73 7.11 -20.88
CA ASN A 51 6.60 7.50 -20.06
C ASN A 51 5.86 6.30 -19.45
N THR A 52 5.78 5.16 -20.13
CA THR A 52 5.12 3.96 -19.59
C THR A 52 5.84 3.45 -18.34
N TYR A 53 7.17 3.47 -18.33
CA TYR A 53 7.96 3.07 -17.17
C TYR A 53 7.89 4.10 -16.04
N ILE A 54 7.88 5.39 -16.38
CA ILE A 54 7.76 6.47 -15.39
C ILE A 54 6.40 6.39 -14.69
N TYR A 55 5.30 6.32 -15.43
CA TYR A 55 3.96 6.26 -14.83
C TYR A 55 3.69 4.92 -14.16
N GLY A 56 4.06 3.80 -14.80
CA GLY A 56 3.86 2.46 -14.22
C GLY A 56 4.72 2.23 -12.98
N GLY A 57 6.01 2.58 -13.06
CA GLY A 57 6.95 2.50 -11.94
C GLY A 57 6.58 3.47 -10.82
N GLY A 58 6.26 4.72 -11.15
CA GLY A 58 5.82 5.71 -10.17
C GLY A 58 4.54 5.31 -9.45
N LEU A 59 3.55 4.77 -10.17
CA LEU A 59 2.33 4.25 -9.57
C LEU A 59 2.61 3.05 -8.67
N SER A 60 3.41 2.09 -9.13
CA SER A 60 3.83 0.94 -8.30
C SER A 60 4.53 1.40 -7.01
N PHE A 61 5.47 2.35 -7.12
CA PHE A 61 6.17 2.92 -5.97
C PHE A 61 5.20 3.60 -5.00
N LEU A 62 4.26 4.40 -5.51
CA LEU A 62 3.24 5.05 -4.69
C LEU A 62 2.42 4.03 -3.89
N TYR A 63 1.98 2.94 -4.52
CA TYR A 63 1.27 1.85 -3.83
C TYR A 63 2.14 1.16 -2.78
N ALA A 64 3.41 0.88 -3.09
CA ALA A 64 4.33 0.26 -2.14
C ALA A 64 4.58 1.14 -0.91
N ALA A 65 4.88 2.43 -1.14
CA ALA A 65 5.10 3.43 -0.11
C ALA A 65 3.84 3.65 0.74
N THR A 66 2.66 3.69 0.11
CA THR A 66 1.37 3.77 0.82
C THR A 66 1.16 2.56 1.71
N GLY A 67 1.39 1.34 1.22
CA GLY A 67 1.29 0.12 2.02
C GLY A 67 2.24 0.15 3.23
N PHE A 68 3.45 0.65 3.05
CA PHE A 68 4.41 0.82 4.14
C PHE A 68 3.93 1.86 5.17
N MET A 69 3.50 3.04 4.72
CA MET A 69 2.96 4.09 5.61
C MET A 69 1.72 3.63 6.39
N VAL A 70 0.84 2.85 5.76
CA VAL A 70 -0.32 2.24 6.43
C VAL A 70 0.14 1.23 7.47
N TRP A 71 1.12 0.37 7.13
CA TRP A 71 1.67 -0.60 8.07
C TRP A 71 2.26 0.09 9.31
N THR A 72 3.05 1.14 9.12
CA THR A 72 3.71 1.91 10.20
C THR A 72 2.77 2.89 10.91
N GLY A 73 1.56 3.12 10.40
CA GLY A 73 0.60 4.07 11.00
C GLY A 73 0.99 5.53 10.81
N THR A 74 1.80 5.87 9.81
CA THR A 74 2.25 7.24 9.57
C THR A 74 1.06 8.10 9.09
N PRO A 75 0.80 9.30 9.66
CA PRO A 75 -0.40 10.08 9.36
C PRO A 75 -0.69 10.33 7.86
N PRO A 76 0.30 10.64 7.00
CA PRO A 76 0.07 10.78 5.56
C PRO A 76 -0.43 9.50 4.89
N GLY A 77 -0.09 8.32 5.44
CA GLY A 77 -0.51 7.02 4.92
C GLY A 77 -2.02 6.86 4.86
N ARG A 78 -2.76 7.50 5.78
CA ARG A 78 -4.22 7.52 5.73
C ARG A 78 -4.73 8.23 4.47
N PHE A 79 -4.20 9.42 4.17
CA PHE A 79 -4.59 10.20 3.00
C PHE A 79 -4.26 9.46 1.70
N PHE A 80 -3.02 8.99 1.56
CA PHE A 80 -2.60 8.26 0.36
C PHE A 80 -3.39 6.96 0.17
N SER A 81 -3.72 6.25 1.26
CA SER A 81 -4.57 5.07 1.17
C SER A 81 -5.97 5.40 0.65
N TYR A 82 -6.54 6.57 1.01
CA TYR A 82 -7.85 6.97 0.47
C TYR A 82 -7.75 7.26 -1.03
N ALA A 83 -6.75 8.04 -1.44
CA ALA A 83 -6.53 8.36 -2.85
C ALA A 83 -6.32 7.09 -3.70
N CYS A 84 -5.45 6.17 -3.26
CA CYS A 84 -5.20 4.90 -3.95
C CYS A 84 -6.46 4.02 -3.98
N SER A 85 -7.26 4.01 -2.91
CA SER A 85 -8.48 3.20 -2.85
C SER A 85 -9.55 3.58 -3.88
N LEU A 86 -9.49 4.78 -4.47
CA LEU A 86 -10.39 5.17 -5.55
C LEU A 86 -10.26 4.26 -6.77
N LEU A 87 -9.05 3.75 -7.06
CA LEU A 87 -8.86 2.81 -8.17
C LEU A 87 -9.53 1.46 -7.90
N TYR A 88 -9.73 1.09 -6.63
CA TYR A 88 -10.42 -0.14 -6.27
C TYR A 88 -11.94 -0.07 -6.47
N LEU A 89 -12.53 1.12 -6.66
CA LEU A 89 -13.95 1.26 -7.01
C LEU A 89 -14.28 0.62 -8.37
N ALA A 90 -13.28 0.50 -9.26
CA ALA A 90 -13.43 -0.26 -10.50
C ALA A 90 -13.77 -1.74 -10.27
N ARG A 91 -13.54 -2.27 -9.05
CA ARG A 91 -14.02 -3.58 -8.59
C ARG A 91 -14.93 -3.40 -7.36
N PRO A 92 -16.25 -3.22 -7.56
CA PRO A 92 -17.16 -2.78 -6.50
C PRO A 92 -17.12 -3.60 -5.19
N PRO A 93 -17.06 -4.95 -5.21
CA PRO A 93 -17.02 -5.72 -3.97
C PRO A 93 -15.76 -5.44 -3.13
N LEU A 94 -14.60 -5.32 -3.79
CA LEU A 94 -13.32 -5.05 -3.14
C LEU A 94 -13.25 -3.61 -2.63
N GLY A 95 -13.65 -2.64 -3.46
CA GLY A 95 -13.65 -1.23 -3.10
C GLY A 95 -14.53 -0.95 -1.88
N LEU A 96 -15.73 -1.52 -1.81
CA LEU A 96 -16.63 -1.37 -0.67
C LEU A 96 -16.07 -1.98 0.61
N GLN A 97 -15.43 -3.15 0.53
CA GLN A 97 -14.80 -3.79 1.69
C GLN A 97 -13.66 -2.94 2.25
N ILE A 98 -12.77 -2.46 1.38
CA ILE A 98 -11.63 -1.60 1.78
C ILE A 98 -12.16 -0.30 2.41
N TRP A 99 -13.15 0.34 1.79
CA TRP A 99 -13.76 1.54 2.33
C TRP A 99 -14.44 1.33 3.67
N ARG A 100 -15.07 0.17 3.90
CA ARG A 100 -15.67 -0.16 5.20
C ARG A 100 -14.60 -0.26 6.29
N ILE A 101 -13.49 -0.94 6.00
CA ILE A 101 -12.35 -1.04 6.93
C ILE A 101 -11.75 0.34 7.19
N MET A 102 -11.53 1.14 6.16
CA MET A 102 -10.98 2.50 6.30
C MET A 102 -11.87 3.45 7.11
N ARG A 103 -13.18 3.22 7.14
CA ARG A 103 -14.13 3.99 7.97
C ARG A 103 -14.16 3.54 9.44
N SER A 104 -13.65 2.36 9.76
CA SER A 104 -13.64 1.84 11.13
C SER A 104 -12.84 2.73 12.08
N SER A 105 -13.25 2.76 13.35
CA SER A 105 -12.52 3.47 14.41
C SER A 105 -11.12 2.89 14.62
N GLU A 106 -10.97 1.57 14.49
CA GLU A 106 -9.68 0.87 14.61
C GLU A 106 -8.68 1.33 13.56
N TYR A 107 -9.10 1.45 12.30
CA TYR A 107 -8.24 1.96 11.24
C TYR A 107 -7.82 3.40 11.49
N LYS A 108 -8.75 4.28 11.92
CA LYS A 108 -8.43 5.68 12.22
C LYS A 108 -7.46 5.81 13.40
N ALA A 109 -7.71 5.07 14.47
CA ALA A 109 -6.89 5.08 15.68
C ALA A 109 -5.45 4.61 15.41
N HIS A 110 -5.22 3.76 14.41
CA HIS A 110 -3.88 3.32 14.02
C HIS A 110 -2.96 4.48 13.59
N PHE A 111 -3.52 5.54 13.00
CA PHE A 111 -2.75 6.71 12.53
C PHE A 111 -2.64 7.83 13.57
N GLU A 112 -3.42 7.76 14.64
CA GLU A 112 -3.50 8.80 15.69
C GLU A 112 -2.68 8.42 16.93
N ARG A 113 -2.20 7.18 17.03
CA ARG A 113 -1.38 6.73 18.16
C ARG A 113 0.03 7.35 18.07
N PRO A 114 0.51 8.04 19.12
CA PRO A 114 1.92 8.40 19.22
C PRO A 114 2.79 7.12 19.19
N PRO A 115 4.03 7.18 18.71
CA PRO A 115 5.00 6.12 18.96
C PRO A 115 5.09 5.94 20.48
N GLN A 116 4.66 4.79 21.00
CA GLN A 116 4.86 4.47 22.41
C GLN A 116 6.34 4.08 22.60
N ASP A 117 7.22 5.07 22.59
CA ASP A 117 8.56 4.94 23.18
C ASP A 117 9.01 6.30 23.73
N SER A 118 8.61 6.53 24.98
CA SER A 118 9.28 7.39 25.97
C SER A 118 8.41 7.38 27.24
N ARG A 119 8.38 6.24 27.94
CA ARG A 119 8.12 6.30 29.39
C ARG A 119 9.41 6.71 30.06
N PRO A 120 9.46 7.82 30.83
CA PRO A 120 10.53 8.03 31.78
C PRO A 120 10.34 6.99 32.90
N GLY A 121 11.33 6.13 33.08
CA GLY A 121 11.47 5.25 34.24
C GLY A 121 12.76 5.62 34.94
#